data_AF-X1FN24-F1
#
_entry.id   AF-X1FN24-F1
#
_cell.length_a   1.000
_cell.length_b   1.000
_cell.length_c   1.000
_cell.angle_alpha   90.00
_cell.angle_beta   90.00
_cell.angle_gamma   90.00
#
_symmetry.space_group_name_H-M   'P 1'
#
loop_
_entity.id
_entity.type
_entity.pdbx_description
1 polymer ?
#
loop_
_entity_poly.entity_id
_entity_poly.type
_entity_poly.pdbx_seq_one_letter_code
_entity_poly.pdbx_strand_id
1 'polypeptide(L)'
;MSLTVVLMAVGGTAAEQEARVAPAPAPPTLALEYVLSEARITGAVSGAEVAELTAEVKGTSFVDGWVRIPVFRTPVAVTGYQVRRGDRKKVLLVRSSTLSPPRATLRGSTVGYDLAVGKKGDFVVRIDLAVQVSRGLGARTVTLPGVAAAASQVELTIPEVGAEFAVEPRAELKWEAVAAGVTKVTLFGITGPSYALRWQARAAAPVEWALIFGEQLSVVSLSRGRVSLHLRTDYTIVGGSVGELVLELPARYEVTSVTGEGISGWEVTPEEEGARLTVSLVQPITGSYHLELEAQRSEPELPSAERSLAIPVVRTVGAEREGGSLVVRAATGIRLVPEARRGLRQVTVSEVPG
;
A
#
# COMPACT_ATOMS: atom_id res chain seq x y z
N MET A 1 -63.33 38.52 -60.54
CA MET A 1 -63.58 38.98 -59.17
C MET A 1 -62.35 38.71 -58.33
N SER A 2 -61.72 39.73 -57.76
CA SER A 2 -61.01 39.73 -56.47
C SER A 2 -60.52 41.16 -56.20
N LEU A 3 -60.61 41.61 -54.95
CA LEU A 3 -60.47 43.02 -54.57
C LEU A 3 -59.02 43.46 -54.45
N THR A 4 -58.72 44.66 -54.97
CA THR A 4 -57.61 45.48 -54.50
C THR A 4 -57.90 45.98 -53.09
N VAL A 5 -56.98 45.76 -52.14
CA VAL A 5 -57.04 46.37 -50.80
C VAL A 5 -55.89 47.37 -50.68
N VAL A 6 -56.23 48.64 -50.65
CA VAL A 6 -55.32 49.74 -50.29
C VAL A 6 -55.42 49.93 -48.78
N LEU A 7 -54.29 49.84 -48.07
CA LEU A 7 -54.24 50.22 -46.65
C LEU A 7 -53.65 51.62 -46.54
N MET A 8 -54.46 52.58 -46.07
CA MET A 8 -53.99 53.94 -45.83
C MET A 8 -53.15 54.04 -44.55
N ALA A 9 -52.15 54.91 -44.58
CA ALA A 9 -51.38 55.28 -43.39
C ALA A 9 -52.21 56.17 -42.46
N VAL A 10 -52.16 55.89 -41.15
CA VAL A 10 -52.62 56.81 -40.10
C VAL A 10 -51.38 57.33 -39.38
N GLY A 11 -51.15 58.64 -39.47
CA GLY A 11 -50.01 59.29 -38.85
C GLY A 11 -50.14 59.39 -37.33
N GLY A 12 -49.16 58.87 -36.60
CA GLY A 12 -48.98 59.10 -35.17
C GLY A 12 -47.58 59.66 -34.92
N THR A 13 -47.50 60.91 -34.49
CA THR A 13 -46.23 61.56 -34.13
C THR A 13 -45.69 61.01 -32.82
N ALA A 14 -44.68 60.15 -32.88
CA ALA A 14 -43.86 59.80 -31.73
C ALA A 14 -42.63 60.74 -31.69
N ALA A 15 -42.50 61.53 -30.63
CA ALA A 15 -41.32 62.36 -30.43
C ALA A 15 -40.12 61.47 -30.09
N GLU A 16 -39.04 61.61 -30.85
CA GLU A 16 -37.81 60.84 -30.67
C GLU A 16 -37.05 61.35 -29.45
N GLN A 17 -37.19 60.64 -28.32
CA GLN A 17 -36.45 60.94 -27.11
C GLN A 17 -35.20 60.06 -27.06
N GLU A 18 -34.08 60.57 -27.60
CA GLU A 18 -32.77 59.92 -27.49
C GLU A 18 -32.40 59.71 -26.01
N ALA A 19 -32.64 58.50 -25.51
CA ALA A 19 -32.20 58.08 -24.21
C ALA A 19 -30.67 57.99 -24.22
N ARG A 20 -30.02 59.03 -23.69
CA ARG A 20 -28.56 59.14 -23.60
C ARG A 20 -28.00 58.02 -22.70
N VAL A 21 -27.68 56.88 -23.30
CA VAL A 21 -27.14 55.70 -22.62
C VAL A 21 -25.87 56.11 -21.88
N ALA A 22 -25.90 56.06 -20.55
CA ALA A 22 -24.71 56.29 -19.74
C ALA A 22 -23.64 55.24 -20.11
N PRO A 23 -22.36 55.62 -20.23
CA PRO A 23 -21.31 54.66 -20.54
C PRO A 23 -21.31 53.56 -19.47
N ALA A 24 -21.26 52.30 -19.91
CA ALA A 24 -21.25 51.17 -19.01
C ALA A 24 -20.12 51.31 -17.97
N PRO A 25 -20.36 51.01 -16.69
CA PRO A 25 -19.31 51.09 -15.68
C PRO A 25 -18.15 50.18 -16.11
N ALA A 26 -16.93 50.71 -16.05
CA ALA A 26 -15.73 49.95 -16.39
C ALA A 26 -15.70 48.65 -15.56
N PRO A 27 -15.34 47.50 -16.16
CA PRO A 27 -15.30 46.24 -15.44
C PRO A 27 -14.38 46.36 -14.22
N PRO A 28 -14.76 45.81 -13.05
CA PRO A 28 -13.99 45.98 -11.83
C PRO A 28 -12.60 45.37 -12.00
N THR A 29 -11.58 46.22 -11.97
CA THR A 29 -10.18 45.78 -11.95
C THR A 29 -9.91 45.05 -10.64
N LEU A 30 -9.82 43.72 -10.69
CA LEU A 30 -9.41 42.90 -9.55
C LEU A 30 -7.95 43.22 -9.22
N ALA A 31 -7.74 44.08 -8.22
CA ALA A 31 -6.42 44.31 -7.64
C ALA A 31 -5.97 43.05 -6.91
N LEU A 32 -4.96 42.37 -7.46
CA LEU A 32 -4.40 41.17 -6.85
C LEU A 32 -3.59 41.57 -5.60
N GLU A 33 -4.08 41.22 -4.41
CA GLU A 33 -3.41 41.58 -3.15
C GLU A 33 -2.13 40.76 -2.89
N TYR A 34 -2.08 39.52 -3.40
CA TYR A 34 -0.96 38.60 -3.21
C TYR A 34 -0.86 37.58 -4.35
N VAL A 35 0.31 36.93 -4.46
CA VAL A 35 0.51 35.74 -5.28
C VAL A 35 1.33 34.70 -4.52
N LEU A 36 0.97 33.42 -4.64
CA LEU A 36 1.84 32.30 -4.29
C LEU A 36 2.52 31.81 -5.58
N SER A 37 3.83 32.01 -5.67
CA SER A 37 4.60 31.68 -6.87
C SER A 37 5.03 30.22 -6.89
N GLU A 38 5.41 29.67 -5.75
CA GLU A 38 5.92 28.29 -5.64
C GLU A 38 5.47 27.67 -4.31
N ALA A 39 5.03 26.41 -4.36
CA ALA A 39 4.84 25.56 -3.19
C ALA A 39 5.48 24.19 -3.42
N ARG A 40 6.55 23.89 -2.69
CA ARG A 40 7.24 22.59 -2.75
C ARG A 40 7.08 21.87 -1.42
N ILE A 41 6.49 20.67 -1.47
CA ILE A 41 6.35 19.80 -0.31
C ILE A 41 7.33 18.63 -0.47
N THR A 42 8.22 18.42 0.49
CA THR A 42 9.17 17.31 0.51
C THR A 42 9.00 16.48 1.77
N GLY A 43 9.17 15.16 1.71
CA GLY A 43 9.01 14.33 2.90
C GLY A 43 9.38 12.86 2.75
N ALA A 44 9.15 12.11 3.82
CA ALA A 44 9.32 10.66 3.84
C ALA A 44 8.23 9.97 4.66
N VAL A 45 7.90 8.73 4.31
CA VAL A 45 7.05 7.86 5.12
C VAL A 45 7.91 7.15 6.17
N SER A 46 7.70 7.50 7.43
CA SER A 46 8.36 6.91 8.60
C SER A 46 7.47 5.81 9.22
N GLY A 47 8.08 4.71 9.65
CA GLY A 47 7.41 3.59 10.34
C GLY A 47 6.26 2.91 9.59
N ALA A 48 6.08 3.19 8.29
CA ALA A 48 4.91 2.77 7.49
C ALA A 48 3.54 3.22 8.04
N GLU A 49 3.49 4.31 8.84
CA GLU A 49 2.28 4.83 9.48
C GLU A 49 2.15 6.36 9.44
N VAL A 50 3.24 7.11 9.33
CA VAL A 50 3.22 8.59 9.28
C VAL A 50 4.10 9.08 8.14
N ALA A 51 3.57 10.01 7.34
CA ALA A 51 4.35 10.82 6.42
C ALA A 51 4.76 12.12 7.11
N GLU A 52 6.07 12.31 7.30
CA GLU A 52 6.66 13.55 7.78
C GLU A 52 6.96 14.43 6.58
N LEU A 53 6.34 15.61 6.51
CA LEU A 53 6.40 16.51 5.36
C LEU A 53 6.93 17.89 5.77
N THR A 54 7.63 18.53 4.84
CA THR A 54 8.06 19.92 4.88
C THR A 54 7.43 20.63 3.70
N ALA A 55 6.61 21.65 3.93
CA ALA A 55 6.17 22.56 2.89
C ALA A 55 7.01 23.84 2.90
N GLU A 56 7.68 24.15 1.79
CA GLU A 56 8.24 25.48 1.51
C GLU A 56 7.30 26.23 0.58
N VAL A 57 6.80 27.39 1.02
CA VAL A 57 5.84 28.21 0.28
C VAL A 57 6.44 29.60 0.05
N LYS A 58 6.47 30.02 -1.22
CA LYS A 58 7.02 31.30 -1.69
C LYS A 58 5.89 32.15 -2.27
N GLY A 59 5.93 33.45 -1.98
CA GLY A 59 4.95 34.39 -2.52
C GLY A 59 5.33 35.83 -2.31
N THR A 60 4.50 36.72 -2.85
CA THR A 60 4.65 38.17 -2.77
C THR A 60 3.32 38.77 -2.35
N SER A 61 3.34 39.66 -1.34
CA SER A 61 2.21 40.55 -1.03
C SER A 61 2.43 41.88 -1.73
N PHE A 62 1.39 42.41 -2.38
CA PHE A 62 1.46 43.66 -3.14
C PHE A 62 0.98 44.89 -2.33
N VAL A 63 0.33 44.66 -1.19
CA VAL A 63 -0.27 45.71 -0.34
C VAL A 63 0.41 45.79 1.03
N ASP A 64 0.42 47.00 1.60
CA ASP A 64 0.78 47.22 3.01
C ASP A 64 -0.49 47.17 3.87
N GLY A 65 -0.51 46.26 4.85
CA GLY A 65 -1.72 45.88 5.59
C GLY A 65 -1.74 44.36 5.80
N TRP A 66 -2.64 43.87 6.67
CA TRP A 66 -2.75 42.42 6.94
C TRP A 66 -3.65 41.72 5.92
N VAL A 67 -3.04 40.97 5.01
CA VAL A 67 -3.70 40.07 4.06
C VAL A 67 -3.68 38.65 4.61
N ARG A 68 -4.77 37.89 4.43
CA ARG A 68 -4.82 36.44 4.71
C ARG A 68 -4.62 35.67 3.41
N ILE A 69 -3.52 34.92 3.34
CA ILE A 69 -3.11 34.11 2.19
C ILE A 69 -3.35 32.64 2.55
N PRO A 70 -4.37 31.97 1.98
CA PRO A 70 -4.67 30.58 2.31
C PRO A 70 -3.56 29.65 1.82
N VAL A 71 -3.08 28.76 2.70
CA VAL A 71 -2.05 27.76 2.35
C VAL A 71 -2.66 26.38 2.33
N PHE A 72 -3.22 25.93 3.46
CA PHE A 72 -3.83 24.61 3.57
C PHE A 72 -5.34 24.74 3.78
N ARG A 73 -6.10 24.26 2.79
CA ARG A 73 -7.58 24.21 2.86
C ARG A 73 -8.12 22.99 3.59
N THR A 74 -7.26 22.00 3.85
CA THR A 74 -7.59 20.73 4.49
C THR A 74 -6.95 20.59 5.86
N PRO A 75 -7.48 19.70 6.71
CA PRO A 75 -6.87 19.29 7.96
C PRO A 75 -5.41 18.83 7.81
N VAL A 76 -4.49 19.52 8.48
CA VAL A 76 -3.09 19.11 8.59
C VAL A 76 -2.57 19.29 10.01
N ALA A 77 -1.79 18.34 10.51
CA ALA A 77 -1.09 18.49 11.78
C ALA A 77 0.21 19.27 11.54
N VAL A 78 0.20 20.58 11.81
CA VAL A 78 1.42 21.41 11.77
C VAL A 78 2.27 21.11 12.99
N THR A 79 3.51 20.68 12.77
CA THR A 79 4.51 20.37 13.80
C THR A 79 5.56 21.47 13.95
N GLY A 80 5.75 22.32 12.93
CA GLY A 80 6.74 23.40 12.94
C GLY A 80 6.42 24.54 11.96
N TYR A 81 6.96 25.72 12.23
CA TYR A 81 6.81 26.90 11.37
C TYR A 81 8.03 27.82 11.46
N GLN A 82 8.56 28.26 10.31
CA GLN A 82 9.69 29.20 10.24
C GLN A 82 9.54 30.15 9.04
N VAL A 83 9.80 31.44 9.26
CA VAL A 83 9.94 32.43 8.18
C VAL A 83 11.40 32.45 7.70
N ARG A 84 11.63 32.00 6.46
CA ARG A 84 12.94 32.00 5.78
C ARG A 84 13.28 33.36 5.17
N ARG A 85 12.29 34.02 4.55
CA ARG A 85 12.41 35.36 3.95
C ARG A 85 11.15 36.18 4.28
N GLY A 86 11.31 37.48 4.49
CA GLY A 86 10.26 38.39 4.94
C GLY A 86 10.42 38.82 6.41
N ASP A 87 9.60 39.77 6.86
CA ASP A 87 9.63 40.25 8.24
C ASP A 87 8.93 39.24 9.16
N ARG A 88 9.70 38.63 10.08
CA ARG A 88 9.24 37.60 11.02
C ARG A 88 8.12 38.07 11.96
N LYS A 89 7.93 39.38 12.16
CA LYS A 89 6.84 39.95 12.96
C LYS A 89 5.59 40.27 12.11
N LYS A 90 5.68 40.13 10.79
CA LYS A 90 4.64 40.47 9.81
C LYS A 90 4.25 39.29 8.91
N VAL A 91 4.90 38.13 9.02
CA VAL A 91 4.50 36.89 8.34
C VAL A 91 4.22 35.87 9.44
N LEU A 92 2.96 35.50 9.63
CA LEU A 92 2.49 34.63 10.72
C LEU A 92 1.63 33.50 10.15
N LEU A 93 1.87 32.26 10.58
CA LEU A 93 0.95 31.16 10.30
C LEU A 93 -0.24 31.22 11.28
N VAL A 94 -1.45 31.35 10.74
CA VAL A 94 -2.68 31.45 11.52
C VAL A 94 -3.65 30.34 11.12
N ARG A 95 -4.41 29.84 12.11
CA ARG A 95 -5.49 28.89 11.86
C ARG A 95 -6.64 29.58 11.11
N SER A 96 -7.16 28.91 10.09
CA SER A 96 -8.25 29.38 9.22
C SER A 96 -9.61 29.12 9.88
N SER A 97 -9.91 29.85 10.95
CA SER A 97 -11.24 29.87 11.56
C SER A 97 -12.19 30.72 10.73
N THR A 98 -13.18 30.10 10.08
CA THR A 98 -14.39 30.80 9.64
C THR A 98 -15.23 31.21 10.86
N LEU A 99 -15.32 32.51 11.10
CA LEU A 99 -16.23 33.13 12.07
C LEU A 99 -17.47 33.63 11.30
N SER A 100 -18.72 33.48 11.75
CA SER A 100 -19.34 32.73 12.87
C SER A 100 -20.88 32.67 12.53
N PRO A 101 -21.90 32.63 13.42
CA PRO A 101 -22.00 32.56 14.89
C PRO A 101 -22.93 31.40 15.39
N PRO A 102 -23.62 31.54 16.54
CA PRO A 102 -23.41 30.74 17.75
C PRO A 102 -24.25 29.45 17.83
N ARG A 103 -23.97 28.62 18.85
CA ARG A 103 -24.61 27.31 19.15
C ARG A 103 -24.38 26.22 18.11
N ALA A 104 -23.26 25.50 18.23
CA ALA A 104 -23.27 24.05 18.00
C ALA A 104 -22.16 23.38 18.81
N THR A 105 -22.53 22.38 19.61
CA THR A 105 -21.61 21.52 20.35
C THR A 105 -20.99 20.50 19.39
N LEU A 106 -19.94 20.89 18.66
CA LEU A 106 -19.16 19.98 17.82
C LEU A 106 -17.70 19.94 18.28
N ARG A 107 -17.34 18.83 18.93
CA ARG A 107 -15.92 18.47 19.10
C ARG A 107 -15.37 18.16 17.71
N GLY A 108 -14.35 18.92 17.28
CA GLY A 108 -13.66 18.69 16.00
C GLY A 108 -14.17 19.54 14.84
N SER A 109 -14.13 20.87 14.96
CA SER A 109 -13.99 21.71 13.77
C SER A 109 -12.54 21.65 13.31
N THR A 110 -12.29 20.98 12.18
CA THR A 110 -10.92 20.69 11.74
C THR A 110 -10.43 21.84 10.85
N VAL A 111 -9.48 22.61 11.36
CA VAL A 111 -9.12 23.93 10.83
C VAL A 111 -7.92 23.87 9.89
N GLY A 112 -8.06 24.46 8.70
CA GLY A 112 -6.95 24.72 7.76
C GLY A 112 -6.03 25.85 8.22
N TYR A 113 -5.10 26.29 7.38
CA TYR A 113 -4.11 27.32 7.72
C TYR A 113 -3.96 28.39 6.63
N ASP A 114 -3.90 29.65 7.07
CA ASP A 114 -3.55 30.80 6.25
C ASP A 114 -2.23 31.41 6.76
N LEU A 115 -1.52 32.14 5.90
CA LEU A 115 -0.49 33.10 6.30
C LEU A 115 -1.13 34.48 6.44
N ALA A 116 -0.99 35.12 7.60
CA ALA A 116 -1.24 36.54 7.75
C ALA A 116 0.05 37.30 7.37
N VAL A 117 0.00 38.08 6.29
CA VAL A 117 1.13 38.89 5.79
C VAL A 117 0.78 40.36 5.94
N GLY A 118 1.56 41.09 6.74
CA GLY A 118 1.27 42.44 7.23
C GLY A 118 2.04 43.59 6.59
N LYS A 119 2.81 43.30 5.52
CA LYS A 119 3.69 44.25 4.81
C LYS A 119 3.90 43.76 3.38
N LYS A 120 4.02 44.66 2.41
CA LYS A 120 4.31 44.30 1.01
C LYS A 120 5.73 43.74 0.84
N GLY A 121 5.89 42.96 -0.23
CA GLY A 121 7.14 42.32 -0.64
C GLY A 121 7.09 40.79 -0.54
N ASP A 122 8.23 40.18 -0.84
CA ASP A 122 8.37 38.74 -0.91
C ASP A 122 8.50 38.08 0.46
N PHE A 123 7.90 36.90 0.60
CA PHE A 123 8.06 36.02 1.73
C PHE A 123 8.37 34.58 1.30
N VAL A 124 9.10 33.87 2.14
CA VAL A 124 9.30 32.42 2.04
C VAL A 124 9.11 31.85 3.42
N VAL A 125 8.22 30.85 3.55
CA VAL A 125 7.96 30.15 4.81
C VAL A 125 8.22 28.67 4.65
N ARG A 126 8.70 28.06 5.74
CA ARG A 126 8.74 26.62 5.95
C ARG A 126 7.66 26.24 6.96
N ILE A 127 6.89 25.22 6.64
CA ILE A 127 5.87 24.63 7.53
C ILE A 127 6.14 23.13 7.60
N ASP A 128 6.39 22.62 8.80
CA ASP A 128 6.60 21.20 9.04
C ASP A 128 5.26 20.56 9.42
N LEU A 129 4.96 19.38 8.86
CA LEU A 129 3.65 18.72 8.91
C LEU A 129 3.82 17.23 9.20
N ALA A 130 2.81 16.63 9.84
CA ALA A 130 2.62 15.19 9.89
C ALA A 130 1.26 14.81 9.27
N VAL A 131 1.26 13.74 8.46
CA VAL A 131 0.05 13.18 7.83
C VAL A 131 0.03 11.67 8.09
N GLN A 132 -1.10 11.15 8.57
CA GLN A 132 -1.25 9.72 8.82
C GLN A 132 -1.38 8.95 7.50
N VAL A 133 -0.67 7.82 7.39
CA VAL A 133 -0.87 6.83 6.32
C VAL A 133 -1.95 5.86 6.75
N SER A 134 -3.02 5.75 5.97
CA SER A 134 -4.07 4.75 6.20
C SER A 134 -3.78 3.46 5.44
N ARG A 135 -4.20 2.33 6.01
CA ARG A 135 -4.15 1.00 5.37
C ARG A 135 -5.58 0.56 5.06
N GLY A 136 -5.83 0.24 3.79
CA GLY A 136 -7.05 -0.39 3.30
C GLY A 136 -6.77 -1.79 2.73
N LEU A 137 -7.73 -2.35 2.01
CA LEU A 137 -7.67 -3.67 1.37
C LEU A 137 -6.42 -3.82 0.46
N GLY A 138 -5.31 -4.32 1.02
CA GLY A 138 -4.03 -4.50 0.32
C GLY A 138 -3.29 -3.21 -0.11
N ALA A 139 -3.81 -2.02 0.22
CA ALA A 139 -3.28 -0.75 -0.26
C ALA A 139 -3.03 0.27 0.86
N ARG A 140 -1.99 1.09 0.70
CA ARG A 140 -1.61 2.19 1.58
C ARG A 140 -2.02 3.51 0.93
N THR A 141 -2.54 4.46 1.72
CA THR A 141 -2.99 5.76 1.21
C THR A 141 -2.51 6.88 2.13
N VAL A 142 -2.04 7.98 1.55
CA VAL A 142 -1.74 9.22 2.26
C VAL A 142 -2.46 10.40 1.58
N THR A 143 -3.16 11.21 2.37
CA THR A 143 -3.87 12.39 1.86
C THR A 143 -2.96 13.60 1.94
N LEU A 144 -2.26 13.89 0.85
CA LEU A 144 -1.34 15.01 0.74
C LEU A 144 -2.13 16.33 0.67
N PRO A 145 -1.78 17.36 1.45
CA PRO A 145 -2.36 18.68 1.29
C PRO A 145 -1.82 19.34 0.02
N GLY A 146 -2.69 20.02 -0.73
CA GLY A 146 -2.26 20.87 -1.84
C GLY A 146 -2.23 22.35 -1.45
N VAL A 147 -1.49 23.14 -2.25
CA VAL A 147 -1.34 24.59 -2.06
C VAL A 147 -1.56 25.26 -3.42
N ALA A 148 -2.47 26.23 -3.46
CA ALA A 148 -2.82 26.97 -4.68
C ALA A 148 -1.73 28.00 -5.06
N ALA A 149 -0.57 27.50 -5.51
CA ALA A 149 0.55 28.26 -6.04
C ALA A 149 0.70 28.06 -7.55
N ALA A 150 1.33 29.02 -8.25
CA ALA A 150 1.53 28.96 -9.70
C ALA A 150 2.37 27.75 -10.13
N ALA A 151 3.41 27.40 -9.37
CA ALA A 151 4.11 26.12 -9.45
C ALA A 151 3.91 25.33 -8.14
N SER A 152 3.46 24.08 -8.23
CA SER A 152 3.31 23.20 -7.07
C SER A 152 3.82 21.79 -7.34
N GLN A 153 4.61 21.26 -6.40
CA GLN A 153 5.21 19.93 -6.47
C GLN A 153 5.20 19.27 -5.08
N VAL A 154 4.91 17.97 -5.03
CA VAL A 154 5.13 17.13 -3.85
C VAL A 154 6.15 16.05 -4.18
N GLU A 155 7.12 15.83 -3.30
CA GLU A 155 8.17 14.82 -3.42
C GLU A 155 8.22 13.99 -2.14
N LEU A 156 7.88 12.70 -2.23
CA LEU A 156 7.72 11.81 -1.09
C LEU A 156 8.59 10.56 -1.26
N THR A 157 9.42 10.29 -0.27
CA THR A 157 10.22 9.06 -0.20
C THR A 157 9.44 7.97 0.56
N ILE A 158 9.26 6.81 -0.07
CA ILE A 158 8.46 5.69 0.47
C ILE A 158 9.35 4.44 0.56
N PRO A 159 9.42 3.77 1.73
CA PRO A 159 10.23 2.57 1.95
C PRO A 159 9.53 1.32 1.38
N GLU A 160 9.30 1.32 0.07
CA GLU A 160 8.64 0.24 -0.67
C GLU A 160 9.19 0.19 -2.10
N VAL A 161 9.41 -1.01 -2.65
CA VAL A 161 9.95 -1.23 -4.00
C VAL A 161 8.90 -1.83 -4.90
N GLY A 162 8.91 -1.43 -6.18
CA GLY A 162 8.05 -2.01 -7.22
C GLY A 162 6.57 -1.65 -7.08
N ALA A 163 6.18 -0.90 -6.05
CA ALA A 163 4.80 -0.52 -5.81
C ALA A 163 4.17 0.23 -7.00
N GLU A 164 2.89 -0.04 -7.25
CA GLU A 164 2.10 0.71 -8.22
C GLU A 164 1.43 1.90 -7.53
N PHE A 165 1.64 3.09 -8.08
CA PHE A 165 1.16 4.35 -7.52
C PHE A 165 -0.02 4.91 -8.31
N ALA A 166 -1.02 5.42 -7.60
CA ALA A 166 -2.16 6.14 -8.16
C ALA A 166 -2.43 7.40 -7.33
N VAL A 167 -2.92 8.47 -7.97
CA VAL A 167 -3.32 9.70 -7.28
C VAL A 167 -4.72 10.13 -7.71
N GLU A 168 -5.53 10.53 -6.72
CA GLU A 168 -6.87 11.11 -6.92
C GLU A 168 -7.00 12.43 -6.13
N PRO A 169 -7.43 13.56 -6.72
CA PRO A 169 -7.76 13.73 -8.14
C PRO A 169 -6.53 13.58 -9.04
N ARG A 170 -6.76 13.23 -10.31
CA ARG A 170 -5.70 13.00 -11.30
C ARG A 170 -4.72 14.19 -11.37
N ALA A 171 -3.45 13.90 -11.11
CA ALA A 171 -2.32 14.82 -11.26
C ALA A 171 -1.21 14.14 -12.08
N GLU A 172 -0.20 14.92 -12.52
CA GLU A 172 0.99 14.32 -13.12
C GLU A 172 1.82 13.65 -12.00
N LEU A 173 2.06 12.36 -12.17
CA LEU A 173 2.67 11.46 -11.18
C LEU A 173 3.85 10.74 -11.83
N LYS A 174 5.03 10.81 -11.20
CA LYS A 174 6.25 10.09 -11.59
C LYS A 174 6.83 9.40 -10.37
N TRP A 175 7.41 8.22 -10.54
CA TRP A 175 8.13 7.54 -9.46
C TRP A 175 9.37 6.84 -10.00
N GLU A 176 10.42 6.79 -9.18
CA GLU A 176 11.68 6.14 -9.50
C GLU A 176 12.26 5.45 -8.25
N ALA A 177 12.89 4.28 -8.44
CA ALA A 177 13.64 3.63 -7.38
C ALA A 177 14.94 4.43 -7.14
N VAL A 178 15.15 4.90 -5.91
CA VAL A 178 16.31 5.72 -5.54
C VAL A 178 17.36 4.97 -4.71
N ALA A 179 16.94 3.88 -4.05
CA ALA A 179 17.83 2.95 -3.36
C ALA A 179 17.14 1.57 -3.23
N ALA A 180 17.89 0.56 -2.80
CA ALA A 180 17.30 -0.72 -2.40
C ALA A 180 16.29 -0.48 -1.26
N GLY A 181 15.05 -0.96 -1.45
CA GLY A 181 13.96 -0.74 -0.50
C GLY A 181 13.26 0.62 -0.60
N VAL A 182 13.65 1.54 -1.49
CA VAL A 182 13.17 2.93 -1.47
C VAL A 182 12.76 3.47 -2.84
N THR A 183 11.51 3.92 -2.94
CA THR A 183 10.95 4.62 -4.10
C THR A 183 10.73 6.10 -3.78
N LYS A 184 11.15 7.00 -4.67
CA LYS A 184 10.80 8.43 -4.62
C LYS A 184 9.65 8.69 -5.56
N VAL A 185 8.56 9.23 -5.02
CA VAL A 185 7.36 9.61 -5.77
C VAL A 185 7.30 11.12 -5.89
N THR A 186 7.06 11.63 -7.10
CA THR A 186 6.92 13.06 -7.39
C THR A 186 5.59 13.33 -8.05
N LEU A 187 4.85 14.29 -7.49
CA LEU A 187 3.59 14.79 -8.00
C LEU A 187 3.74 16.24 -8.43
N PHE A 188 3.17 16.61 -9.58
CA PHE A 188 3.21 17.97 -10.13
C PHE A 188 1.79 18.53 -10.34
N GLY A 189 1.62 19.84 -10.18
CA GLY A 189 0.33 20.52 -10.39
C GLY A 189 -0.67 20.32 -9.24
N ILE A 190 -0.17 20.20 -8.01
CA ILE A 190 -0.93 19.93 -6.78
C ILE A 190 -1.54 21.23 -6.22
N THR A 191 -2.48 21.80 -7.00
CA THR A 191 -3.15 23.08 -6.73
C THR A 191 -4.53 22.93 -6.06
N GLY A 192 -5.13 21.73 -6.14
CA GLY A 192 -6.36 21.38 -5.42
C GLY A 192 -6.16 21.31 -3.89
N PRO A 193 -7.24 21.15 -3.10
CA PRO A 193 -7.17 21.21 -1.63
C PRO A 193 -6.47 20.00 -0.98
N SER A 194 -6.52 18.83 -1.62
CA SER A 194 -5.85 17.60 -1.19
C SER A 194 -5.81 16.56 -2.30
N TYR A 195 -4.82 15.67 -2.25
CA TYR A 195 -4.61 14.57 -3.18
C TYR A 195 -4.34 13.28 -2.41
N ALA A 196 -5.17 12.26 -2.62
CA ALA A 196 -4.95 10.93 -2.09
C ALA A 196 -3.94 10.18 -2.96
N LEU A 197 -2.70 10.08 -2.50
CA LEU A 197 -1.69 9.20 -3.08
C LEU A 197 -1.88 7.80 -2.50
N ARG A 198 -2.27 6.85 -3.34
CA ARG A 198 -2.43 5.43 -3.00
C ARG A 198 -1.31 4.62 -3.63
N TRP A 199 -0.81 3.63 -2.91
CA TRP A 199 0.13 2.65 -3.44
C TRP A 199 -0.12 1.24 -2.93
N GLN A 200 0.32 0.27 -3.72
CA GLN A 200 0.16 -1.16 -3.45
C GLN A 200 1.46 -1.88 -3.83
N ALA A 201 1.94 -2.76 -2.97
CA ALA A 201 3.12 -3.58 -3.26
C ALA A 201 2.80 -4.48 -4.45
N ARG A 202 3.56 -4.33 -5.54
CA ARG A 202 3.44 -5.20 -6.70
C ARG A 202 4.04 -6.55 -6.33
N ALA A 203 3.24 -7.61 -6.41
CA ALA A 203 3.78 -8.96 -6.37
C ALA A 203 4.88 -9.06 -7.44
N ALA A 204 6.11 -9.40 -7.03
CA ALA A 204 7.18 -9.64 -7.98
C ALA A 204 6.73 -10.74 -8.94
N ALA A 205 6.95 -10.58 -10.25
CA ALA A 205 6.77 -11.71 -11.15
C ALA A 205 7.74 -12.82 -10.70
N PRO A 206 7.31 -14.09 -10.60
CA PRO A 206 8.19 -15.18 -10.20
C PRO A 206 9.39 -15.23 -11.16
N VAL A 207 10.59 -15.21 -10.60
CA VAL A 207 11.83 -15.20 -11.37
C VAL A 207 12.24 -16.64 -11.66
N GLU A 208 12.33 -16.98 -12.94
CA GLU A 208 12.40 -18.33 -13.52
C GLU A 208 13.65 -19.16 -13.16
N TRP A 209 14.47 -18.72 -12.19
CA TRP A 209 15.70 -19.39 -11.75
C TRP A 209 15.93 -19.32 -10.22
N ALA A 210 14.85 -19.24 -9.42
CA ALA A 210 14.98 -19.33 -7.97
C ALA A 210 15.53 -20.71 -7.55
N LEU A 211 16.70 -20.74 -6.91
CA LEU A 211 17.29 -21.95 -6.33
C LEU A 211 16.64 -22.24 -4.99
N ILE A 212 15.99 -23.40 -4.86
CA ILE A 212 15.29 -23.82 -3.64
C ILE A 212 16.14 -24.86 -2.90
N PHE A 213 16.42 -24.60 -1.62
CA PHE A 213 17.03 -25.55 -0.69
C PHE A 213 16.02 -25.86 0.42
N GLY A 214 15.85 -27.13 0.77
CA GLY A 214 14.90 -27.56 1.81
C GLY A 214 15.55 -28.44 2.87
N GLU A 215 15.33 -28.12 4.14
CA GLU A 215 15.65 -28.98 5.28
C GLU A 215 14.36 -29.44 5.98
N GLN A 216 14.17 -30.74 6.11
CA GLN A 216 12.91 -31.35 6.55
C GLN A 216 13.03 -32.08 7.90
N LEU A 217 11.97 -31.98 8.69
CA LEU A 217 11.70 -32.86 9.82
C LEU A 217 10.36 -33.58 9.59
N SER A 218 10.42 -34.87 9.27
CA SER A 218 9.25 -35.74 9.14
C SER A 218 9.03 -36.53 10.42
N VAL A 219 7.87 -36.36 11.06
CA VAL A 219 7.44 -37.15 12.23
C VAL A 219 6.25 -38.03 11.82
N VAL A 220 6.50 -39.33 11.69
CA VAL A 220 5.48 -40.33 11.37
C VAL A 220 5.05 -41.06 12.64
N SER A 221 3.78 -40.93 13.00
CA SER A 221 3.19 -41.52 14.21
C SER A 221 2.20 -42.63 13.85
N LEU A 222 2.48 -43.85 14.29
CA LEU A 222 1.61 -45.00 14.12
C LEU A 222 0.67 -45.16 15.33
N SER A 223 -0.61 -45.29 15.06
CA SER A 223 -1.67 -45.50 16.04
C SER A 223 -2.63 -46.61 15.57
N ARG A 224 -3.57 -47.04 16.43
CA ARG A 224 -4.57 -48.03 16.03
C ARG A 224 -5.44 -47.48 14.90
N GLY A 225 -5.47 -48.14 13.76
CA GLY A 225 -6.27 -47.77 12.59
C GLY A 225 -5.75 -46.59 11.76
N ARG A 226 -4.63 -45.93 12.13
CA ARG A 226 -4.19 -44.68 11.49
C ARG A 226 -2.67 -44.46 11.57
N VAL A 227 -2.11 -43.96 10.47
CA VAL A 227 -0.77 -43.36 10.40
C VAL A 227 -0.92 -41.84 10.23
N SER A 228 -0.26 -41.05 11.05
CA SER A 228 -0.21 -39.59 10.94
C SER A 228 1.20 -39.14 10.56
N LEU A 229 1.30 -38.15 9.69
CA LEU A 229 2.51 -37.49 9.24
C LEU A 229 2.42 -36.01 9.61
N HIS A 230 3.38 -35.53 10.39
CA HIS A 230 3.65 -34.10 10.53
C HIS A 230 5.00 -33.84 9.85
N LEU A 231 5.02 -32.97 8.86
CA LEU A 231 6.22 -32.55 8.14
C LEU A 231 6.45 -31.07 8.43
N ARG A 232 7.66 -30.73 8.88
CA ARG A 232 8.16 -29.37 8.92
C ARG A 232 9.22 -29.21 7.84
N THR A 233 9.12 -28.19 7.00
CA THR A 233 10.12 -27.89 5.97
C THR A 233 10.60 -26.45 6.11
N ASP A 234 11.88 -26.32 6.38
CA ASP A 234 12.63 -25.07 6.45
C ASP A 234 13.30 -24.82 5.09
N TYR A 235 12.75 -23.88 4.33
CA TYR A 235 13.23 -23.51 3.00
C TYR A 235 14.22 -22.35 3.03
N THR A 236 15.18 -22.37 2.11
CA THR A 236 16.02 -21.22 1.75
C THR A 236 15.96 -21.03 0.24
N ILE A 237 15.53 -19.85 -0.19
CA ILE A 237 15.28 -19.48 -1.60
C ILE A 237 16.27 -18.41 -2.01
N VAL A 238 17.07 -18.68 -3.05
CA VAL A 238 18.19 -17.82 -3.48
C VAL A 238 18.07 -17.48 -4.96
N GLY A 239 18.46 -16.26 -5.35
CA GLY A 239 18.55 -15.83 -6.75
C GLY A 239 17.22 -15.36 -7.38
N GLY A 240 16.08 -15.79 -6.84
CA GLY A 240 14.76 -15.39 -7.33
C GLY A 240 13.70 -15.33 -6.23
N SER A 241 12.45 -15.36 -6.66
CA SER A 241 11.28 -15.48 -5.78
C SER A 241 10.32 -16.56 -6.27
N VAL A 242 9.68 -17.24 -5.32
CA VAL A 242 8.80 -18.39 -5.56
C VAL A 242 7.39 -18.04 -5.14
N GLY A 243 6.42 -18.19 -6.05
CA GLY A 243 5.00 -17.96 -5.79
C GLY A 243 4.23 -19.21 -5.35
N GLU A 244 4.76 -20.39 -5.65
CA GLU A 244 4.14 -21.69 -5.37
C GLU A 244 5.20 -22.70 -4.91
N LEU A 245 4.92 -23.42 -3.83
CA LEU A 245 5.74 -24.52 -3.34
C LEU A 245 5.03 -25.84 -3.63
N VAL A 246 5.75 -26.80 -4.20
CA VAL A 246 5.15 -28.06 -4.67
C VAL A 246 5.81 -29.24 -3.96
N LEU A 247 4.98 -30.11 -3.38
CA LEU A 247 5.37 -31.29 -2.63
C LEU A 247 4.81 -32.57 -3.29
N GLU A 248 5.65 -33.57 -3.50
CA GLU A 248 5.22 -34.94 -3.83
C GLU A 248 4.83 -35.67 -2.55
N LEU A 249 3.55 -36.02 -2.45
CA LEU A 249 2.97 -36.76 -1.34
C LEU A 249 2.84 -38.25 -1.66
N PRO A 250 3.13 -39.12 -0.68
CA PRO A 250 2.90 -40.56 -0.80
C PRO A 250 1.41 -40.89 -1.03
N ALA A 251 1.16 -41.94 -1.81
CA ALA A 251 -0.19 -42.45 -2.03
C ALA A 251 -0.97 -42.75 -0.73
N ARG A 252 -2.28 -42.48 -0.78
CA ARG A 252 -3.28 -42.72 0.29
C ARG A 252 -3.15 -41.83 1.54
N TYR A 253 -2.35 -40.77 1.50
CA TYR A 253 -2.39 -39.73 2.53
C TYR A 253 -3.40 -38.64 2.15
N GLU A 254 -4.23 -38.26 3.12
CA GLU A 254 -5.16 -37.14 3.08
C GLU A 254 -4.52 -35.97 3.83
N VAL A 255 -4.37 -34.82 3.17
CA VAL A 255 -3.83 -33.59 3.78
C VAL A 255 -4.90 -33.00 4.69
N THR A 256 -4.57 -32.79 5.96
CA THR A 256 -5.49 -32.24 6.97
C THR A 256 -5.20 -30.77 7.29
N SER A 257 -3.95 -30.34 7.17
CA SER A 257 -3.55 -28.94 7.39
C SER A 257 -2.29 -28.60 6.59
N VAL A 258 -2.21 -27.36 6.14
CA VAL A 258 -0.99 -26.75 5.58
C VAL A 258 -0.88 -25.35 6.17
N THR A 259 0.21 -25.08 6.88
CA THR A 259 0.44 -23.84 7.64
C THR A 259 1.76 -23.20 7.21
N GLY A 260 1.76 -21.88 7.03
CA GLY A 260 2.92 -21.09 6.62
C GLY A 260 2.53 -19.63 6.42
N GLU A 261 3.52 -18.73 6.38
CA GLU A 261 3.25 -17.30 6.26
C GLU A 261 2.73 -16.93 4.85
N GLY A 262 1.59 -16.24 4.78
CA GLY A 262 1.11 -15.71 3.49
C GLY A 262 0.64 -16.76 2.48
N ILE A 263 0.26 -17.97 2.91
CA ILE A 263 -0.43 -18.95 2.05
C ILE A 263 -1.78 -18.36 1.58
N SER A 264 -2.04 -18.41 0.27
CA SER A 264 -3.33 -18.01 -0.33
C SER A 264 -4.29 -19.20 -0.46
N GLY A 265 -3.75 -20.40 -0.66
CA GLY A 265 -4.49 -21.65 -0.73
C GLY A 265 -3.57 -22.84 -1.02
N TRP A 266 -4.13 -24.04 -1.03
CA TRP A 266 -3.43 -25.24 -1.47
C TRP A 266 -4.39 -26.21 -2.18
N GLU A 267 -3.84 -27.00 -3.09
CA GLU A 267 -4.56 -28.00 -3.89
C GLU A 267 -3.79 -29.34 -3.87
N VAL A 268 -4.52 -30.46 -3.85
CA VAL A 268 -3.95 -31.82 -3.94
C VAL A 268 -4.45 -32.49 -5.21
N THR A 269 -3.54 -32.69 -6.15
CA THR A 269 -3.80 -33.34 -7.44
C THR A 269 -3.30 -34.78 -7.40
N PRO A 270 -4.15 -35.81 -7.65
CA PRO A 270 -3.67 -37.20 -7.73
C PRO A 270 -2.67 -37.42 -8.87
N GLU A 271 -1.65 -38.22 -8.65
CA GLU A 271 -0.65 -38.64 -9.65
C GLU A 271 -0.51 -40.18 -9.66
N GLU A 272 0.16 -40.75 -10.67
CA GLU A 272 0.29 -42.22 -10.82
C GLU A 272 0.93 -42.90 -9.59
N GLU A 273 1.91 -42.25 -8.94
CA GLU A 273 2.60 -42.76 -7.74
C GLU A 273 2.28 -41.99 -6.45
N GLY A 274 1.17 -41.24 -6.39
CA GLY A 274 0.77 -40.55 -5.17
C GLY A 274 -0.16 -39.37 -5.38
N ALA A 275 0.23 -38.21 -4.86
CA ALA A 275 -0.44 -36.95 -5.13
C ALA A 275 0.56 -35.78 -5.08
N ARG A 276 0.34 -34.76 -5.90
CA ARG A 276 1.05 -33.48 -5.85
C ARG A 276 0.27 -32.50 -4.98
N LEU A 277 0.90 -31.96 -3.95
CA LEU A 277 0.39 -30.84 -3.17
C LEU A 277 1.03 -29.55 -3.68
N THR A 278 0.22 -28.66 -4.24
CA THR A 278 0.62 -27.30 -4.64
C THR A 278 0.16 -26.33 -3.57
N VAL A 279 1.08 -25.53 -3.04
CA VAL A 279 0.81 -24.49 -2.03
C VAL A 279 1.09 -23.13 -2.66
N SER A 280 0.04 -22.36 -2.94
CA SER A 280 0.14 -21.03 -3.54
C SER A 280 0.24 -19.95 -2.48
N LEU A 281 1.02 -18.90 -2.75
CA LEU A 281 1.31 -17.80 -1.83
C LEU A 281 0.66 -16.49 -2.30
N VAL A 282 0.31 -15.61 -1.36
CA VAL A 282 -0.29 -14.28 -1.63
C VAL A 282 0.72 -13.35 -2.31
N GLN A 283 2.01 -13.48 -1.99
CA GLN A 283 3.12 -12.77 -2.61
C GLN A 283 4.32 -13.73 -2.76
N PRO A 284 5.08 -13.69 -3.86
CA PRO A 284 6.26 -14.52 -4.01
C PRO A 284 7.36 -14.22 -2.98
N ILE A 285 7.88 -15.27 -2.37
CA ILE A 285 8.85 -15.24 -1.26
C ILE A 285 10.29 -15.41 -1.74
N THR A 286 11.24 -14.88 -0.97
CA THR A 286 12.69 -15.04 -1.17
C THR A 286 13.39 -15.07 0.19
N GLY A 287 14.56 -15.71 0.30
CA GLY A 287 15.21 -15.96 1.58
C GLY A 287 14.60 -17.16 2.31
N SER A 288 14.49 -17.09 3.64
CA SER A 288 14.01 -18.19 4.47
C SER A 288 12.48 -18.26 4.53
N TYR A 289 11.91 -19.46 4.47
CA TYR A 289 10.46 -19.69 4.60
C TYR A 289 10.16 -21.00 5.33
N HIS A 290 9.06 -21.03 6.07
CA HIS A 290 8.67 -22.15 6.90
C HIS A 290 7.31 -22.72 6.49
N LEU A 291 7.24 -24.03 6.31
CA LEU A 291 6.02 -24.76 5.95
C LEU A 291 5.80 -25.94 6.90
N GLU A 292 4.64 -26.00 7.51
CA GLU A 292 4.16 -27.17 8.24
C GLU A 292 3.03 -27.85 7.44
N LEU A 293 3.12 -29.16 7.31
CA LEU A 293 2.12 -30.02 6.67
C LEU A 293 1.68 -31.09 7.66
N GLU A 294 0.37 -31.25 7.81
CA GLU A 294 -0.24 -32.40 8.47
C GLU A 294 -1.01 -33.25 7.46
N ALA A 295 -0.77 -34.56 7.49
CA ALA A 295 -1.50 -35.52 6.69
C ALA A 295 -1.75 -36.81 7.46
N GLN A 296 -2.79 -37.55 7.08
CA GLN A 296 -3.13 -38.84 7.69
C GLN A 296 -3.45 -39.91 6.64
N ARG A 297 -3.14 -41.16 6.95
CA ARG A 297 -3.59 -42.34 6.21
C ARG A 297 -4.38 -43.25 7.12
N SER A 298 -5.60 -43.60 6.68
CA SER A 298 -6.39 -44.66 7.30
C SER A 298 -5.74 -46.02 7.04
N GLU A 299 -5.49 -46.78 8.10
CA GLU A 299 -4.79 -48.07 8.07
C GLU A 299 -5.47 -49.02 9.07
N PRO A 300 -6.72 -49.47 8.79
CA PRO A 300 -7.62 -50.09 9.77
C PRO A 300 -7.08 -51.39 10.38
N GLU A 301 -6.14 -52.06 9.72
CA GLU A 301 -5.50 -53.29 10.20
C GLU A 301 -4.40 -53.04 11.24
N LEU A 302 -4.01 -51.79 11.53
CA LEU A 302 -3.03 -51.52 12.58
C LEU A 302 -3.64 -51.60 13.99
N PRO A 303 -3.01 -52.33 14.95
CA PRO A 303 -1.81 -53.15 14.79
C PRO A 303 -2.12 -54.59 14.34
N SER A 304 -1.37 -55.09 13.37
CA SER A 304 -1.32 -56.51 12.98
C SER A 304 0.10 -57.06 13.18
N ALA A 305 0.21 -58.37 13.42
CA ALA A 305 1.44 -58.98 13.91
C ALA A 305 2.56 -59.12 12.86
N GLU A 306 2.22 -59.11 11.56
CA GLU A 306 3.13 -59.53 10.46
C GLU A 306 3.10 -58.56 9.25
N ARG A 307 2.76 -57.28 9.45
CA ARG A 307 2.62 -56.31 8.34
C ARG A 307 3.78 -55.33 8.27
N SER A 308 4.61 -55.47 7.24
CA SER A 308 5.59 -54.46 6.82
C SER A 308 4.87 -53.18 6.39
N LEU A 309 5.31 -52.03 6.91
CA LEU A 309 4.75 -50.72 6.59
C LEU A 309 5.81 -49.83 5.94
N ALA A 310 5.58 -49.44 4.68
CA ALA A 310 6.37 -48.41 4.04
C ALA A 310 6.09 -47.06 4.74
N ILE A 311 7.12 -46.53 5.40
CA ILE A 311 7.14 -45.17 5.94
C ILE A 311 7.46 -44.23 4.76
N PRO A 312 6.63 -43.20 4.51
CA PRO A 312 6.83 -42.33 3.36
C PRO A 312 8.00 -41.36 3.54
N VAL A 313 8.46 -40.83 2.42
CA VAL A 313 9.27 -39.61 2.35
C VAL A 313 8.48 -38.66 1.44
N VAL A 314 8.22 -37.45 1.93
CA VAL A 314 7.70 -36.35 1.10
C VAL A 314 8.88 -35.68 0.41
N ARG A 315 8.71 -35.25 -0.84
CA ARG A 315 9.76 -34.54 -1.59
C ARG A 315 9.31 -33.15 -2.01
N THR A 316 10.24 -32.21 -2.02
CA THR A 316 10.05 -30.88 -2.60
C THR A 316 10.42 -30.91 -4.07
N VAL A 317 9.45 -30.62 -4.94
CA VAL A 317 9.68 -30.52 -6.38
C VAL A 317 10.46 -29.24 -6.68
N GLY A 318 11.51 -29.35 -7.49
CA GLY A 318 12.36 -28.21 -7.86
C GLY A 318 13.38 -27.77 -6.80
N ALA A 319 13.56 -28.53 -5.72
CA ALA A 319 14.65 -28.30 -4.79
C ALA A 319 16.00 -28.78 -5.36
N GLU A 320 16.97 -27.87 -5.43
CA GLU A 320 18.38 -28.15 -5.78
C GLU A 320 19.05 -29.08 -4.76
N ARG A 321 18.62 -28.95 -3.50
CA ARG A 321 19.03 -29.84 -2.42
C ARG A 321 17.91 -29.99 -1.40
N GLU A 322 17.63 -31.25 -1.08
CA GLU A 322 16.73 -31.66 -0.02
C GLU A 322 17.52 -32.52 0.97
N GLY A 323 17.32 -32.28 2.27
CA GLY A 323 17.90 -33.05 3.36
C GLY A 323 16.98 -33.03 4.57
N GLY A 324 17.18 -33.91 5.54
CA GLY A 324 16.31 -33.91 6.71
C GLY A 324 16.45 -35.11 7.64
N SER A 325 15.57 -35.12 8.64
CA SER A 325 15.43 -36.18 9.64
C SER A 325 14.04 -36.83 9.58
N LEU A 326 14.01 -38.15 9.72
CA LEU A 326 12.77 -38.94 9.83
C LEU A 326 12.68 -39.56 11.22
N VAL A 327 11.64 -39.18 11.96
CA VAL A 327 11.30 -39.72 13.28
C VAL A 327 10.09 -40.62 13.12
N VAL A 328 10.22 -41.91 13.47
CA VAL A 328 9.10 -42.85 13.48
C VAL A 328 8.72 -43.17 14.92
N ARG A 329 7.46 -42.93 15.28
CA ARG A 329 6.90 -43.12 16.63
C ARG A 329 5.72 -44.07 16.57
N ALA A 330 5.48 -44.79 17.66
CA ALA A 330 4.37 -45.73 17.76
C ALA A 330 3.63 -45.54 19.09
N ALA A 331 2.31 -45.71 19.05
CA ALA A 331 1.47 -45.73 20.22
C ALA A 331 1.78 -46.93 21.14
N THR A 332 1.47 -46.79 22.43
CA THR A 332 1.65 -47.85 23.43
C THR A 332 1.01 -49.16 22.99
N GLY A 333 1.79 -50.25 23.01
CA GLY A 333 1.36 -51.58 22.56
C GLY A 333 1.72 -51.91 21.10
N ILE A 334 2.27 -50.97 20.33
CA ILE A 334 2.81 -51.22 19.00
C ILE A 334 4.34 -51.31 19.09
N ARG A 335 4.93 -52.42 18.62
CA ARG A 335 6.38 -52.60 18.52
C ARG A 335 6.83 -52.33 17.09
N LEU A 336 7.78 -51.40 16.92
CA LEU A 336 8.43 -51.15 15.64
C LEU A 336 9.71 -51.99 15.53
N VAL A 337 9.93 -52.59 14.36
CA VAL A 337 11.19 -53.25 13.99
C VAL A 337 11.58 -52.73 12.60
N PRO A 338 12.74 -52.06 12.44
CA PRO A 338 13.20 -51.63 11.13
C PRO A 338 13.60 -52.84 10.27
N GLU A 339 12.83 -53.11 9.22
CA GLU A 339 13.07 -54.22 8.30
C GLU A 339 14.12 -53.86 7.23
N ALA A 340 14.00 -52.67 6.64
CA ALA A 340 14.93 -52.17 5.64
C ALA A 340 15.11 -50.64 5.77
N ARG A 341 16.28 -50.15 5.34
CA ARG A 341 16.58 -48.71 5.21
C ARG A 341 17.31 -48.44 3.91
N ARG A 342 16.93 -47.38 3.20
CA ARG A 342 17.59 -46.87 1.99
C ARG A 342 17.82 -45.38 2.18
N GLY A 343 19.03 -44.88 1.94
CA GLY A 343 19.38 -43.46 2.10
C GLY A 343 19.38 -42.90 3.53
N LEU A 344 18.97 -43.67 4.55
CA LEU A 344 18.87 -43.21 5.94
C LEU A 344 20.04 -43.67 6.81
N ARG A 345 20.73 -42.71 7.46
CA ARG A 345 21.62 -42.96 8.60
C ARG A 345 20.80 -42.98 9.89
N GLN A 346 20.95 -44.01 10.71
CA GLN A 346 20.36 -44.01 12.05
C GLN A 346 21.12 -43.03 12.96
N VAL A 347 20.37 -42.23 13.71
CA VAL A 347 20.87 -41.21 14.65
C VAL A 347 20.28 -41.44 16.03
N THR A 348 20.95 -40.96 17.08
CA THR A 348 20.38 -40.94 18.43
C THR A 348 19.27 -39.89 18.51
N VAL A 349 18.24 -40.07 19.34
CA VAL A 349 17.13 -39.09 19.47
C VAL A 349 17.61 -37.68 19.83
N SER A 350 18.74 -37.56 20.55
CA SER A 350 19.40 -36.29 20.87
C SER A 350 20.09 -35.58 19.70
N GLU A 351 20.20 -36.23 18.53
CA GLU A 351 20.78 -35.65 17.30
C GLU A 351 19.69 -35.12 16.34
N VAL A 352 18.40 -35.26 16.67
CA VAL A 352 17.29 -34.79 15.82
C VAL A 352 17.02 -33.30 16.08
N PRO A 353 16.92 -32.44 15.04
CA PRO A 353 16.68 -31.00 15.21
C PRO A 353 15.23 -30.64 15.61
N GLY A 354 14.94 -30.72 16.91
CA GLY A 354 13.71 -30.19 17.55
C GLY A 354 12.42 -30.80 17.00
#